data_AF-A0A349D8G5-F1
#
_entry.id   AF-A0A349D8G5-F1
#
_cell.length_a   1.000
_cell.length_b   1.000
_cell.length_c   1.000
_cell.angle_alpha   90.00
_cell.angle_beta   90.00
_cell.angle_gamma   90.00
#
_symmetry.space_group_name_H-M   'P 1'
#
loop_
_entity.id
_entity.type
_entity.pdbx_description
1 polymer ?
#
loop_
_entity_poly.entity_id
_entity_poly.type
_entity_poly.pdbx_seq_one_letter_code
_entity_poly.pdbx_strand_id
1 'polypeptide(L)'
;MKRPVFKDNFENKSELIRKVFENNPTAKNIEIKDAILKNYGVKCDQNLIIAAIGRYKDRIALQPAFRSLLKTARSFLSEFNDSVEQACWYIKRAADR
;
A
#
# COMPACT_ATOMS: atom_id res chain seq x y z
N MET A 1 -12.65 24.30 26.89
CA MET A 1 -13.12 24.31 25.48
C MET A 1 -12.05 23.68 24.60
N LYS A 2 -12.32 22.50 24.01
CA LYS A 2 -11.40 21.87 23.05
C LYS A 2 -11.54 22.61 21.71
N ARG A 3 -10.47 23.24 21.23
CA ARG A 3 -10.43 23.94 19.94
C ARG A 3 -10.71 22.96 18.80
N PRO A 4 -11.49 23.32 17.77
CA PRO A 4 -11.61 22.49 16.58
C PRO A 4 -10.25 22.51 15.87
N VAL A 5 -9.61 21.35 15.74
CA VAL A 5 -8.41 21.20 14.92
C VAL A 5 -8.86 21.16 13.46
N PHE A 6 -9.16 22.32 12.89
CA PHE A 6 -9.10 22.53 11.45
C PHE A 6 -7.61 22.59 11.08
N LYS A 7 -6.93 21.46 11.12
CA LYS A 7 -5.74 21.27 10.27
C LYS A 7 -6.29 20.72 8.99
N ASP A 8 -6.23 21.54 7.95
CA ASP A 8 -6.53 21.16 6.58
C ASP A 8 -5.89 19.80 6.27
N ASN A 9 -6.70 18.75 6.24
CA ASN A 9 -6.26 17.45 5.75
C ASN A 9 -6.18 17.57 4.24
N PHE A 10 -5.07 18.13 3.75
CA PHE A 10 -4.71 18.19 2.34
C PHE A 10 -4.38 16.80 1.76
N GLU A 11 -4.14 15.80 2.60
CA GLU A 11 -3.91 14.42 2.13
C GLU A 11 -5.23 13.83 1.59
N ASN A 12 -5.16 13.29 0.38
CA ASN A 12 -6.30 12.65 -0.26
C ASN A 12 -6.74 11.44 0.58
N LYS A 13 -8.05 11.27 0.80
CA LYS A 13 -8.59 10.11 1.55
C LYS A 13 -8.09 8.77 1.02
N SER A 14 -7.90 8.64 -0.29
CA SER A 14 -7.34 7.44 -0.92
C SER A 14 -5.88 7.20 -0.53
N GLU A 15 -5.08 8.26 -0.39
CA GLU A 15 -3.68 8.15 0.08
C GLU A 15 -3.63 7.75 1.55
N LEU A 16 -4.48 8.35 2.39
CA LEU A 16 -4.62 7.96 3.80
C LEU A 16 -4.97 6.48 3.94
N ILE A 17 -5.89 5.99 3.10
CA ILE A 17 -6.26 4.57 3.07
C ILE A 17 -5.05 3.69 2.71
N ARG A 18 -4.30 4.04 1.65
CA ARG A 18 -3.12 3.28 1.22
C ARG A 18 -2.03 3.28 2.30
N LYS A 19 -1.76 4.42 2.90
CA LYS A 19 -0.75 4.58 3.97
C LYS A 19 -1.09 3.76 5.21
N VAL A 20 -2.35 3.75 5.64
CA VAL A 20 -2.80 2.90 6.75
C VAL A 20 -2.73 1.41 6.38
N PHE A 21 -3.08 1.07 5.14
CA PHE A 21 -3.02 -0.29 4.64
C PHE A 21 -1.58 -0.83 4.51
N GLU A 22 -0.62 -0.04 4.04
CA GLU A 22 0.78 -0.42 3.92
C GLU A 22 1.40 -0.79 5.29
N ASN A 23 1.00 -0.07 6.34
CA ASN A 23 1.44 -0.36 7.71
C ASN A 23 0.80 -1.64 8.29
N ASN A 24 -0.42 -2.00 7.85
CA ASN A 24 -1.08 -3.23 8.25
C ASN A 24 -1.89 -3.83 7.09
N PRO A 25 -1.25 -4.59 6.19
CA PRO A 25 -1.89 -5.13 4.98
C PRO A 25 -2.97 -6.19 5.26
N THR A 26 -3.03 -6.68 6.51
CA THR A 26 -4.03 -7.66 6.96
C THR A 26 -5.25 -7.03 7.62
N ALA A 27 -5.29 -5.70 7.75
CA ALA A 27 -6.38 -5.02 8.41
C ALA A 27 -7.72 -5.20 7.65
N LYS A 28 -8.79 -5.42 8.42
CA LYS A 28 -10.16 -5.36 7.95
C LYS A 28 -10.52 -3.91 7.60
N ASN A 29 -11.52 -3.73 6.74
CA ASN A 29 -11.94 -2.38 6.33
C ASN A 29 -12.39 -1.52 7.53
N ILE A 30 -12.98 -2.12 8.57
CA ILE A 30 -13.37 -1.40 9.79
C ILE A 30 -12.15 -0.92 10.58
N GLU A 31 -11.12 -1.75 10.70
CA GLU A 31 -9.87 -1.40 11.38
C GLU A 31 -9.14 -0.27 10.64
N ILE A 32 -9.15 -0.30 9.30
CA ILE A 32 -8.61 0.79 8.47
C ILE A 32 -9.39 2.07 8.70
N LYS A 33 -10.73 2.00 8.72
CA LYS A 33 -11.60 3.16 8.96
C LYS A 33 -11.33 3.77 10.34
N ASP A 34 -11.25 2.94 11.38
CA ASP A 34 -11.02 3.36 12.75
C ASP A 34 -9.62 3.95 12.93
N ALA A 35 -8.61 3.37 12.29
CA ALA A 35 -7.24 3.89 12.28
C ALA A 35 -7.16 5.27 11.59
N ILE A 36 -7.85 5.46 10.46
CA ILE A 36 -7.88 6.77 9.79
C ILE A 36 -8.56 7.82 10.66
N LEU A 37 -9.69 7.48 11.28
CA LEU A 37 -10.42 8.38 12.16
C LEU A 37 -9.58 8.75 13.40
N LYS A 38 -8.89 7.77 13.99
CA LYS A 38 -8.04 7.97 15.16
C LYS A 38 -6.80 8.81 14.86
N ASN A 39 -6.13 8.55 13.73
CA ASN A 39 -4.84 9.17 13.41
C ASN A 39 -4.98 10.53 12.72
N TYR A 40 -6.02 10.71 11.90
CA TYR A 40 -6.16 11.89 11.04
C TYR A 40 -7.47 12.66 11.27
N GLY A 41 -8.39 12.15 12.10
CA GLY A 41 -9.70 12.78 12.34
C GLY A 41 -10.64 12.73 11.13
N VAL A 42 -10.34 11.93 10.11
CA VAL A 42 -11.10 11.85 8.86
C VAL A 42 -12.05 10.66 8.88
N LYS A 43 -13.32 10.90 8.47
CA LYS A 43 -14.26 9.82 8.18
C LYS A 43 -14.07 9.32 6.75
N CYS A 44 -13.85 8.02 6.62
CA CYS A 44 -13.78 7.31 5.36
C CYS A 44 -14.93 6.31 5.21
N ASP A 45 -15.48 6.25 3.99
CA ASP A 45 -16.54 5.31 3.64
C ASP A 45 -15.95 3.98 3.19
N GLN A 46 -16.67 2.90 3.48
CA GLN A 46 -16.23 1.55 3.15
C GLN A 46 -16.06 1.34 1.64
N ASN A 47 -16.91 1.97 0.82
CA ASN A 47 -16.81 1.90 -0.64
C ASN A 47 -15.52 2.54 -1.15
N LEU A 48 -15.07 3.64 -0.52
CA LEU A 48 -13.81 4.28 -0.88
C LEU A 48 -12.61 3.41 -0.49
N ILE A 49 -12.66 2.73 0.66
CA ILE A 49 -11.63 1.76 1.06
C ILE A 49 -11.53 0.63 0.02
N ILE A 50 -12.68 0.09 -0.39
CA ILE A 50 -12.71 -0.96 -1.41
C ILE A 50 -12.18 -0.45 -2.76
N ALA A 51 -12.50 0.77 -3.16
CA ALA A 51 -11.98 1.36 -4.38
C ALA A 51 -10.47 1.60 -4.34
N ALA A 52 -9.93 1.99 -3.17
CA ALA A 52 -8.52 2.33 -3.02
C ALA A 52 -7.58 1.11 -2.92
N ILE A 53 -8.03 0.03 -2.26
CA ILE A 53 -7.17 -1.14 -1.95
C ILE A 53 -7.82 -2.50 -2.28
N GLY A 54 -9.04 -2.53 -2.83
CA GLY A 54 -9.77 -3.76 -3.16
C GLY A 54 -10.58 -4.33 -1.98
N ARG A 55 -11.30 -5.44 -2.23
CA ARG A 55 -12.12 -6.12 -1.20
C ARG A 55 -11.23 -6.95 -0.27
N TYR A 56 -11.57 -6.97 1.03
CA TYR A 56 -10.79 -7.70 2.04
C TYR A 56 -10.55 -9.18 1.69
N LYS A 57 -11.58 -9.89 1.24
CA LYS A 57 -11.45 -11.31 0.84
C LYS A 57 -10.40 -11.50 -0.25
N ASP A 58 -10.41 -10.64 -1.25
CA ASP A 58 -9.47 -10.71 -2.38
C ASP A 58 -8.04 -10.39 -1.92
N ARG A 59 -7.87 -9.37 -1.05
CA ARG A 59 -6.56 -9.02 -0.47
C ARG A 59 -5.92 -10.17 0.29
N ILE A 60 -6.70 -10.86 1.14
CA ILE A 60 -6.22 -12.00 1.92
C ILE A 60 -5.91 -13.20 1.03
N ALA A 61 -6.79 -13.50 0.06
CA ALA A 61 -6.58 -14.59 -0.88
C ALA A 61 -5.31 -14.42 -1.72
N LEU A 62 -5.00 -13.18 -2.15
CA LEU A 62 -3.83 -12.86 -2.96
C LEU A 62 -2.55 -12.62 -2.12
N GLN A 63 -2.66 -12.51 -0.80
CA GLN A 63 -1.53 -12.20 0.07
C GLN A 63 -0.36 -13.19 -0.06
N PRO A 64 -0.57 -14.52 -0.14
CA PRO A 64 0.53 -15.46 -0.34
C PRO A 64 1.26 -15.25 -1.67
N ALA A 65 0.50 -15.02 -2.76
CA ALA A 65 1.06 -14.76 -4.08
C ALA A 65 1.88 -13.46 -4.08
N PHE A 66 1.36 -12.40 -3.46
CA PHE A 66 2.07 -11.12 -3.31
C PHE A 66 3.38 -11.27 -2.53
N ARG A 67 3.39 -12.03 -1.42
CA ARG A 67 4.61 -12.30 -0.64
C ARG A 67 5.64 -13.09 -1.46
N SER A 68 5.19 -14.09 -2.22
CA SER A 68 6.06 -14.87 -3.11
C SER A 68 6.71 -14.00 -4.20
N LEU A 69 5.91 -13.12 -4.81
CA LEU A 69 6.38 -12.16 -5.82
C LEU A 69 7.43 -11.21 -5.23
N LEU A 70 7.15 -10.62 -4.05
CA LEU A 70 8.10 -9.75 -3.37
C LEU A 70 9.41 -10.46 -3.00
N LYS A 71 9.33 -11.72 -2.54
CA LYS A 71 10.52 -12.53 -2.26
C LYS A 71 11.34 -12.72 -3.53
N THR A 72 10.69 -13.09 -4.62
CA THR A 72 11.33 -13.29 -5.93
C THR A 72 11.98 -12.00 -6.43
N ALA A 73 11.27 -10.87 -6.33
CA ALA A 73 11.79 -9.56 -6.72
C ALA A 73 13.02 -9.16 -5.89
N ARG A 74 13.02 -9.42 -4.58
CA ARG A 74 14.18 -9.17 -3.71
C ARG A 74 15.37 -10.05 -4.06
N SER A 75 15.14 -11.35 -4.28
CA SER A 75 16.19 -12.26 -4.74
C SER A 75 16.80 -11.78 -6.06
N PHE A 76 15.97 -11.40 -7.01
CA PHE A 76 16.43 -10.86 -8.29
C PHE A 76 17.27 -9.58 -8.11
N LEU A 77 16.79 -8.59 -7.36
CA LEU A 77 17.54 -7.35 -7.13
C LEU A 77 18.87 -7.57 -6.40
N SER A 78 18.93 -8.57 -5.51
CA SER A 78 20.17 -8.89 -4.79
C SER A 78 21.30 -9.36 -5.71
N GLU A 79 20.97 -9.93 -6.89
CA GLU A 79 21.96 -10.30 -7.91
C GLU A 79 22.60 -9.06 -8.58
N PHE A 80 21.97 -7.89 -8.46
CA PHE A 80 22.41 -6.61 -9.01
C PHE A 80 22.79 -5.60 -7.92
N ASN A 81 23.30 -6.08 -6.78
CA ASN A 81 23.68 -5.25 -5.62
C ASN A 81 22.55 -4.31 -5.17
N ASP A 82 21.31 -4.78 -5.26
CA ASP A 82 20.10 -4.02 -4.95
C ASP A 82 19.91 -2.74 -5.80
N SER A 83 20.65 -2.57 -6.91
CA SER A 83 20.48 -1.46 -7.85
C SER A 83 19.40 -1.78 -8.89
N VAL A 84 18.32 -1.01 -8.84
CA VAL A 84 17.22 -1.09 -9.81
C VAL A 84 17.71 -0.71 -11.21
N GLU A 85 18.58 0.28 -11.33
CA GLU A 85 19.12 0.75 -12.59
C GLU A 85 19.94 -0.34 -13.29
N GLN A 86 20.81 -1.04 -12.55
CA GLN A 86 21.58 -2.16 -13.09
C GLN A 86 20.66 -3.31 -13.53
N ALA A 87 19.71 -3.70 -12.67
CA ALA A 87 18.75 -4.75 -12.99
C ALA A 87 17.95 -4.42 -14.27
N CYS A 88 17.46 -3.18 -14.40
CA CYS A 88 16.76 -2.72 -15.59
C CYS A 88 17.65 -2.70 -16.84
N TRP A 89 18.93 -2.34 -16.71
CA TRP A 89 19.88 -2.36 -17.82
C TRP A 89 20.08 -3.77 -18.39
N TYR A 90 20.24 -4.77 -17.52
CA TYR A 90 20.38 -6.18 -17.93
C TYR A 90 19.11 -6.72 -18.59
N ILE A 91 17.92 -6.38 -18.07
CA ILE A 91 16.64 -6.76 -18.69
C ILE A 91 16.53 -6.20 -20.11
N LYS A 92 16.81 -4.89 -20.28
CA LYS A 92 16.78 -4.25 -21.62
C LYS A 92 17.74 -4.93 -22.59
N ARG A 93 18.98 -5.15 -22.16
CA ARG A 93 19.99 -5.82 -22.97
C ARG A 93 19.61 -7.25 -23.36
N ALA A 94 18.89 -7.96 -22.50
CA ALA A 94 18.38 -9.30 -22.80
C ALA A 94 17.22 -9.28 -23.81
N ALA A 95 16.39 -8.23 -23.80
CA ALA A 95 15.27 -8.06 -24.72
C ALA A 95 15.71 -7.60 -26.13
N ASP A 96 16.86 -6.93 -26.24
CA ASP A 96 17.43 -6.45 -27.51
C ASP A 96 18.23 -7.54 -28.28
N ARG A 97 18.17 -8.81 -27.86
CA ARG A 97 18.80 -9.96 -28.50
C ARG A 97 17.78 -10.84 -29.20
#